data_AF-A0A9C9XQW0-F1
#
_entry.id   AF-A0A9C9XQW0-F1
#
_cell.length_a   1.000
_cell.length_b   1.000
_cell.length_c   1.000
_cell.angle_alpha   90.00
_cell.angle_beta   90.00
_cell.angle_gamma   90.00
#
_symmetry.space_group_name_H-M   'P 1'
#
loop_
_entity.id
_entity.type
_entity.pdbx_description
1 polymer ?
#
loop_
_entity_poly.entity_id
_entity_poly.type
_entity_poly.pdbx_seq_one_letter_code
_entity_poly.pdbx_strand_id
1 'polypeptide(L)' 'AGGEDKHLRAKYDQPATMEEFVALAATDGYHFTVEELAQVLRESGDVFDKHGNPPKRSIWWT' A
#
# COMPACT_ATOMS: atom_id res chain seq x y z
N ALA A 1 5.76 -5.80 -19.89
CA ALA A 1 5.29 -4.43 -19.64
C ALA A 1 5.24 -4.22 -18.13
N GLY A 2 6.11 -3.36 -17.57
CA GLY A 2 6.17 -3.08 -16.12
C GLY A 2 5.61 -1.70 -15.76
N GLY A 3 4.69 -1.18 -16.57
CA GLY A 3 4.10 0.16 -16.43
C GLY A 3 2.78 0.18 -15.66
N GLU A 4 2.03 -0.94 -15.67
CA GLU A 4 0.81 -1.11 -14.87
C GLU A 4 1.13 -1.07 -13.37
N ASP A 5 2.21 -1.76 -12.97
CA ASP A 5 2.79 -1.68 -11.63
C ASP A 5 3.10 -0.26 -11.19
N LYS A 6 3.59 0.61 -12.08
CA LYS A 6 4.00 1.98 -11.69
C LYS A 6 2.81 2.86 -11.34
N HIS A 7 1.73 2.78 -12.11
CA HIS A 7 0.52 3.56 -11.83
C HIS A 7 -0.20 3.03 -10.59
N LEU A 8 -0.26 1.71 -10.43
CA LEU A 8 -0.84 1.08 -9.26
C LEU A 8 -0.04 1.46 -8.00
N ARG A 9 1.29 1.31 -8.01
CA ARG A 9 2.16 1.74 -6.90
C ARG A 9 1.99 3.22 -6.58
N ALA A 10 1.99 4.09 -7.58
CA ALA A 10 1.79 5.53 -7.37
C ALA A 10 0.43 5.85 -6.74
N LYS A 11 -0.65 5.15 -7.15
CA LYS A 11 -1.98 5.29 -6.56
C LYS A 11 -1.98 4.88 -5.07
N TYR A 12 -1.40 3.73 -4.76
CA TYR A 12 -1.39 3.17 -3.41
C TYR A 12 -0.31 3.78 -2.50
N ASP A 13 0.64 4.54 -3.04
CA ASP A 13 1.56 5.39 -2.27
C ASP A 13 0.90 6.69 -1.76
N GLN A 14 -0.26 7.09 -2.32
CA GLN A 14 -0.96 8.32 -1.92
C GLN A 14 -1.53 8.30 -0.49
N PRO A 15 -2.29 7.29 -0.06
CA PRO A 15 -2.84 7.21 1.30
C PRO A 15 -1.78 7.52 2.35
N ALA A 16 -2.06 8.34 3.35
CA ALA A 16 -1.16 8.59 4.47
C ALA A 16 -1.35 7.54 5.57
N THR A 17 -2.58 7.03 5.75
CA THR A 17 -2.91 6.05 6.79
C THR A 17 -3.37 4.70 6.21
N MET A 18 -3.42 3.67 7.07
CA MET A 18 -3.87 2.33 6.67
C MET A 18 -5.36 2.33 6.33
N GLU A 19 -6.15 3.11 7.05
CA GLU A 19 -7.58 3.30 6.81
C GLU A 19 -7.83 3.86 5.42
N GLU A 20 -7.07 4.89 5.01
CA GLU A 20 -7.17 5.49 3.69
C GLU A 20 -6.76 4.50 2.58
N PHE A 21 -5.78 3.63 2.85
CA PHE A 21 -5.35 2.61 1.90
C PHE A 21 -6.40 1.52 1.73
N VAL A 22 -6.97 1.04 2.83
CA VAL A 22 -8.08 0.07 2.80
C VAL A 22 -9.29 0.67 2.08
N ALA A 23 -9.64 1.92 2.37
CA ALA A 23 -10.74 2.61 1.70
C ALA A 23 -10.50 2.73 0.19
N LEU A 24 -9.27 3.08 -0.22
CA LEU A 24 -8.88 3.14 -1.63
C LEU A 24 -8.96 1.76 -2.29
N ALA A 25 -8.47 0.72 -1.62
CA ALA A 25 -8.52 -0.65 -2.13
C ALA A 25 -9.95 -1.16 -2.31
N ALA A 26 -10.86 -0.79 -1.40
CA ALA A 26 -12.28 -1.10 -1.49
C ALA A 26 -12.93 -0.46 -2.72
N THR A 27 -12.49 0.73 -3.17
CA THR A 27 -12.98 1.33 -4.43
C THR A 27 -12.58 0.53 -5.68
N ASP A 28 -11.50 -0.25 -5.59
CA ASP A 28 -11.03 -1.13 -6.66
C ASP A 28 -11.59 -2.56 -6.53
N GLY A 29 -12.45 -2.82 -5.53
CA GLY A 29 -13.06 -4.13 -5.27
C GLY A 29 -12.26 -5.04 -4.35
N TYR A 30 -11.16 -4.57 -3.76
CA TYR A 30 -10.41 -5.30 -2.74
C TYR A 30 -10.95 -4.97 -1.35
N HIS A 31 -11.61 -5.94 -0.71
CA HIS A 31 -12.20 -5.77 0.62
C HIS A 31 -11.36 -6.51 1.66
N PHE A 32 -10.68 -5.75 2.51
CA PHE A 32 -9.96 -6.23 3.68
C PHE A 32 -10.02 -5.16 4.77
N THR A 33 -9.65 -5.49 6.00
CA THR A 33 -9.61 -4.55 7.13
C THR A 33 -8.20 -4.02 7.40
N VAL A 34 -8.09 -2.99 8.24
CA VAL A 34 -6.80 -2.48 8.68
C VAL A 34 -6.02 -3.54 9.46
N GLU A 35 -6.70 -4.37 10.25
CA GLU A 35 -6.10 -5.48 10.99
C GLU A 35 -5.50 -6.52 10.05
N GLU A 36 -6.21 -6.88 8.98
CA GLU A 36 -5.71 -7.81 7.95
C GLU A 36 -4.50 -7.23 7.23
N LEU A 37 -4.53 -5.94 6.87
CA LEU A 37 -3.36 -5.25 6.30
C LEU A 37 -2.17 -5.26 7.27
N ALA A 38 -2.41 -4.94 8.54
CA ALA A 38 -1.38 -4.92 9.58
C ALA A 38 -0.80 -6.32 9.85
N GLN A 39 -1.62 -7.36 9.74
CA GLN A 39 -1.17 -8.75 9.84
C GLN A 39 -0.24 -9.10 8.67
N VAL A 40 -0.64 -8.80 7.44
CA VAL A 40 0.17 -9.07 6.24
C VAL A 40 1.52 -8.36 6.32
N LEU A 41 1.53 -7.08 6.70
CA LEU A 41 2.76 -6.30 6.87
C LEU A 41 3.67 -6.90 7.94
N ARG A 42 3.11 -7.38 9.05
CA ARG A 42 3.87 -8.04 10.10
C ARG A 42 4.46 -9.37 9.65
N GLU A 43 3.70 -10.17 8.89
CA GLU A 43 4.15 -11.46 8.35
C GLU A 43 5.25 -11.28 7.30
N SER A 44 5.18 -10.23 6.49
CA SER A 44 6.21 -9.89 5.51
C SER A 44 7.42 -9.18 6.13
N GLY A 45 7.28 -8.64 7.34
CA GLY A 45 8.31 -7.83 7.99
C GLY A 45 8.39 -6.40 7.43
N ASP A 46 7.36 -5.97 6.71
CA ASP A 46 7.24 -4.61 6.19
C ASP A 46 6.64 -3.65 7.22
N VAL A 47 6.91 -2.37 7.01
CA VAL A 47 6.28 -1.28 7.75
C VAL A 47 5.51 -0.38 6.80
N PHE A 48 4.38 0.12 7.25
CA PHE A 48 3.53 1.03 6.49
C PHE A 48 4.03 2.49 6.54
N ASP A 49 5.34 2.66 6.66
CA ASP A 49 5.97 3.97 6.68
C ASP A 49 6.26 4.47 5.27
N LYS A 50 6.23 5.80 5.12
CA LYS A 50 6.66 6.49 3.91
C LYS A 50 8.10 6.94 4.09
N HIS A 51 8.96 6.62 3.13
CA HIS A 51 10.35 7.08 3.12
C HIS A 51 10.70 7.76 1.78
N GLY A 52 11.59 8.75 1.83
CA GLY A 52 12.10 9.47 0.65
C GLY A 52 11.28 10.67 0.18
N ASN A 53 11.80 11.37 -0.84
CA ASN A 53 11.14 12.51 -1.51
C ASN A 53 11.27 12.35 -3.05
N PRO A 54 10.17 12.08 -3.79
CA PRO A 54 8.78 11.95 -3.34
C PRO A 54 8.56 10.70 -2.47
N PRO A 55 7.58 10.73 -1.55
CA PRO A 55 7.35 9.64 -0.60
C PRO A 55 6.96 8.35 -1.32
N LYS A 56 7.69 7.27 -1.03
CA LYS A 56 7.40 5.92 -1.52
C LYS A 56 7.16 5.00 -0.33
N ARG A 57 6.27 4.03 -0.48
CA ARG A 57 6.08 2.98 0.53
C ARG A 57 7.09 1.86 0.30
N SER A 58 7.60 1.30 1.39
CA SER A 58 8.54 0.16 1.35
C SER A 58 7.84 -1.20 1.17
N ILE A 59 6.53 -1.23 0.93
CA ILE A 59 5.71 -2.45 0.84
C ILE A 59 5.79 -3.15 -0.53
N TRP A 60 6.51 -2.57 -1.49
CA TRP A 60 6.62 -3.09 -2.85
C TRP A 60 7.88 -3.94 -3.00
N TRP A 61 7.72 -5.26 -2.91
CA TRP A 61 8.81 -6.21 -3.14
C TRP A 61 9.22 -6.15 -4.63
N THR A 62 10.53 -6.23 -4.91
CA THR A 62 11.08 -6.09 -6.27
C THR A 62 10.78 -7.30 -7.14
#